data_AF-N1R1H4-F1
#
_entry.id   AF-N1R1H4-F1
#
_cell.length_a   1.000
_cell.length_b   1.000
_cell.length_c   1.000
_cell.angle_alpha   90.00
_cell.angle_beta   90.00
_cell.angle_gamma   90.00
#
_symmetry.space_group_name_H-M   'P 1'
#
loop_
_entity.id
_entity.type
_entity.pdbx_description
1 polymer ?
#
loop_
_entity_poly.entity_id
_entity_poly.type
_entity_poly.pdbx_seq_one_letter_code
_entity_poly.pdbx_strand_id
1 'polypeptide(L)'
;MKAGTSPPASGAAGMRTLVVHVLAVAATALWLAGFLAFFFPGAAPETRRSAVPWHAVLGLLVFALAVGNAQLGFLEKLTFLQSPPARLVGKYGAEALLINFTAVIVLLLGIAVVIATVNADSTRYTAM
;
A
#
# COMPACT_ATOMS: atom_id res chain seq x y z
N MET A 1 -11.90 39.95 10.18
CA MET A 1 -11.37 38.56 10.13
C MET A 1 -10.94 38.30 8.69
N LYS A 2 -9.64 38.29 8.41
CA LYS A 2 -9.11 38.14 7.04
C LYS A 2 -9.01 36.65 6.74
N ALA A 3 -9.75 36.19 5.72
CA ALA A 3 -9.71 34.80 5.28
C ALA A 3 -8.26 34.40 4.99
N GLY A 4 -7.74 33.43 5.74
CA GLY A 4 -6.43 32.85 5.48
C GLY A 4 -6.49 32.15 4.14
N THR A 5 -5.81 32.71 3.15
CA THR A 5 -5.61 32.06 1.85
C THR A 5 -4.93 30.72 2.10
N SER A 6 -5.55 29.63 1.64
CA SER A 6 -4.98 28.29 1.69
C SER A 6 -3.56 28.31 1.11
N PRO A 7 -2.58 27.67 1.76
CA PRO A 7 -1.23 27.62 1.21
C PRO A 7 -1.26 27.00 -0.18
N PRO A 8 -0.42 27.48 -1.13
CA PRO A 8 -0.35 26.89 -2.46
C PRO A 8 0.01 25.41 -2.33
N ALA A 9 -0.67 24.56 -3.12
CA ALA A 9 -0.41 23.13 -3.14
C ALA A 9 1.07 22.89 -3.45
N SER A 10 1.82 22.43 -2.45
CA SER A 10 3.24 22.15 -2.60
C SER A 10 3.43 20.97 -3.58
N GLY A 11 4.44 21.02 -4.44
CA GLY A 11 4.72 19.95 -5.41
C GLY A 11 4.92 18.57 -4.77
N ALA A 12 5.23 18.49 -3.47
CA ALA A 12 5.30 17.25 -2.70
C ALA A 12 3.94 16.55 -2.53
N ALA A 13 2.84 17.31 -2.43
CA ALA A 13 1.48 16.76 -2.43
C ALA A 13 1.14 16.11 -3.78
N GLY A 14 1.67 16.66 -4.89
CA GLY A 14 1.58 16.07 -6.22
C GLY A 14 2.31 14.72 -6.30
N MET A 15 3.54 14.64 -5.78
CA MET A 15 4.38 13.44 -5.84
C MET A 15 3.75 12.23 -5.12
N ARG A 16 3.22 12.41 -3.91
CA ARG A 16 2.55 11.31 -3.19
C ARG A 16 1.24 10.91 -3.84
N THR A 17 0.48 11.89 -4.33
CA THR A 17 -0.75 11.63 -5.08
C THR A 17 -0.43 10.78 -6.30
N LEU A 18 0.65 11.07 -7.02
CA LEU A 18 1.11 10.24 -8.15
C LEU A 18 1.44 8.81 -7.71
N VAL A 19 2.16 8.61 -6.60
CA VAL A 19 2.46 7.26 -6.09
C VAL A 19 1.18 6.49 -5.76
N VAL A 20 0.20 7.12 -5.12
CA VAL A 20 -1.11 6.49 -4.82
C VAL A 20 -1.82 6.09 -6.11
N HIS A 21 -1.86 6.97 -7.11
CA HIS A 21 -2.52 6.70 -8.39
C HIS A 21 -1.81 5.57 -9.14
N VAL A 22 -0.48 5.56 -9.17
CA VAL A 22 0.31 4.50 -9.80
C VAL A 22 0.05 3.15 -9.12
N LEU A 23 0.01 3.11 -7.78
CA LEU A 23 -0.30 1.88 -7.05
C LEU A 23 -1.74 1.39 -7.31
N ALA A 24 -2.71 2.31 -7.36
CA ALA A 24 -4.09 1.97 -7.66
C ALA A 24 -4.25 1.42 -9.09
N VAL A 25 -3.59 2.03 -10.07
CA VAL A 25 -3.56 1.54 -11.45
C VAL A 25 -2.89 0.18 -11.53
N ALA A 26 -1.73 0.00 -10.88
CA ALA A 26 -1.02 -1.27 -10.85
C ALA A 26 -1.87 -2.39 -10.23
N ALA A 27 -2.52 -2.12 -9.09
CA ALA A 27 -3.41 -3.07 -8.44
C ALA A 27 -4.62 -3.44 -9.32
N THR A 28 -5.22 -2.45 -9.98
CA THR A 28 -6.36 -2.68 -10.89
C THR A 28 -5.94 -3.48 -12.12
N ALA A 29 -4.78 -3.17 -12.71
CA ALA A 29 -4.25 -3.91 -13.84
C ALA A 29 -3.93 -5.36 -13.46
N LEU A 30 -3.35 -5.58 -12.28
CA LEU A 30 -3.07 -6.93 -11.80
C LEU A 30 -4.35 -7.71 -11.53
N TRP A 31 -5.37 -7.07 -10.95
CA TRP A 31 -6.69 -7.67 -10.75
C TRP A 31 -7.33 -8.07 -12.09
N LEU A 32 -7.33 -7.17 -13.08
CA LEU A 32 -7.85 -7.47 -14.43
C LEU A 32 -7.08 -8.61 -15.09
N ALA A 33 -5.75 -8.60 -15.01
CA ALA A 33 -4.92 -9.69 -15.54
C ALA A 33 -5.23 -11.03 -14.88
N GLY A 34 -5.39 -11.05 -13.55
CA GLY A 34 -5.78 -12.25 -12.81
C GLY A 34 -7.19 -12.73 -13.18
N PHE A 35 -8.14 -11.81 -13.31
CA PHE A 35 -9.51 -12.11 -13.71
C PHE A 35 -9.58 -12.75 -15.09
N LEU A 36 -8.93 -12.13 -16.09
CA LEU A 36 -8.93 -12.62 -17.47
C LEU A 36 -8.17 -13.94 -17.62
N ALA A 37 -7.06 -14.11 -16.90
CA ALA A 37 -6.23 -15.31 -17.00
C ALA A 37 -6.81 -16.52 -16.24
N PHE A 38 -7.36 -16.32 -15.05
CA PHE A 38 -7.71 -17.40 -14.12
C PHE A 38 -9.21 -17.57 -13.87
N PHE A 39 -10.05 -16.59 -14.19
CA PHE A 39 -11.49 -16.64 -13.94
C PHE A 39 -12.32 -16.69 -15.23
N PHE A 40 -12.44 -15.58 -15.95
CA PHE A 40 -13.25 -15.51 -17.18
C PHE A 40 -12.66 -14.47 -18.15
N PRO A 41 -12.48 -14.80 -19.45
CA PRO A 41 -12.84 -16.05 -20.14
C PRO A 41 -11.90 -17.23 -19.83
N GLY A 42 -10.79 -16.98 -19.14
CA GLY A 42 -9.78 -17.98 -18.80
C GLY A 42 -8.76 -18.16 -19.93
N ALA A 43 -7.48 -17.98 -19.60
CA ALA A 43 -6.40 -18.16 -20.57
C ALA A 43 -6.11 -19.65 -20.84
N ALA A 44 -5.42 -19.95 -21.94
CA ALA A 44 -4.95 -21.30 -22.25
C ALA A 44 -4.08 -21.87 -21.11
N PRO A 45 -4.08 -23.20 -20.88
CA PRO A 45 -3.34 -23.82 -19.78
C PRO A 45 -1.85 -23.42 -19.71
N GLU A 46 -1.17 -23.35 -20.85
CA GLU A 46 0.25 -22.98 -20.89
C GLU A 46 0.49 -21.51 -20.54
N THR A 47 -0.40 -20.61 -20.97
CA THR A 47 -0.36 -19.20 -20.58
C THR A 47 -0.61 -19.03 -19.08
N ARG A 48 -1.52 -19.80 -18.50
CA ARG A 48 -1.76 -19.75 -17.05
C ARG A 48 -0.53 -20.22 -16.28
N ARG A 49 0.09 -21.34 -16.69
CA ARG A 49 1.31 -21.84 -16.04
C ARG A 49 2.45 -20.82 -16.06
N SER A 50 2.65 -20.12 -17.18
CA SER A 50 3.68 -19.08 -17.26
C SER A 50 3.30 -17.79 -16.52
N ALA A 51 2.01 -17.46 -16.43
CA ALA A 51 1.53 -16.26 -15.75
C ALA A 51 1.50 -16.36 -14.22
N VAL A 52 1.25 -17.54 -13.64
CA VAL A 52 1.16 -17.75 -12.18
C VAL A 52 2.34 -17.14 -11.40
N PRO A 53 3.62 -17.47 -11.70
CA PRO A 53 4.74 -16.95 -10.91
C PRO A 53 4.86 -15.42 -11.00
N TRP A 54 4.61 -14.85 -12.18
CA TRP A 54 4.65 -13.40 -12.38
C TRP A 54 3.51 -12.69 -11.67
N HIS A 55 2.29 -13.23 -11.76
CA HIS A 55 1.13 -12.67 -11.08
C HIS A 55 1.31 -12.69 -9.55
N ALA A 56 1.85 -13.78 -9.00
CA ALA A 56 2.15 -13.90 -7.58
C ALA A 56 3.21 -12.89 -7.11
N VAL A 57 4.36 -12.81 -7.79
CA VAL A 57 5.45 -11.90 -7.42
C VAL A 57 5.02 -10.43 -7.54
N LEU A 58 4.36 -10.06 -8.64
CA LEU A 58 3.87 -8.69 -8.84
C LEU A 58 2.78 -8.34 -7.82
N GLY A 59 1.92 -9.29 -7.45
CA GLY A 59 0.88 -9.09 -6.45
C GLY A 59 1.46 -8.80 -5.08
N LEU A 60 2.46 -9.59 -4.68
CA LEU A 60 3.18 -9.40 -3.43
C LEU A 60 3.96 -8.08 -3.41
N LEU A 61 4.57 -7.68 -4.55
CA LEU A 61 5.26 -6.40 -4.69
C LEU A 61 4.31 -5.22 -4.53
N VAL A 62 3.15 -5.23 -5.23
CA VAL A 62 2.14 -4.17 -5.11
C VAL A 62 1.60 -4.10 -3.68
N PHE A 63 1.38 -5.23 -3.02
CA PHE A 63 0.99 -5.28 -1.62
C PHE A 63 2.03 -4.63 -0.70
N ALA A 64 3.31 -4.99 -0.83
CA ALA A 64 4.38 -4.42 -0.01
C ALA A 64 4.51 -2.90 -0.22
N LEU A 65 4.39 -2.43 -1.46
CA LEU A 65 4.38 -1.00 -1.78
C LEU A 65 3.16 -0.29 -1.20
N ALA A 66 1.98 -0.93 -1.18
CA ALA A 66 0.78 -0.37 -0.56
C ALA A 66 0.95 -0.20 0.95
N VAL A 67 1.56 -1.18 1.64
CA VAL A 67 1.92 -1.08 3.06
C VAL A 67 2.89 0.08 3.29
N GLY A 68 3.97 0.16 2.49
CA GLY A 68 4.94 1.26 2.58
C GLY A 68 4.29 2.64 2.35
N ASN A 69 3.40 2.75 1.37
CA ASN A 69 2.67 3.99 1.09
C ASN A 69 1.71 4.38 2.23
N ALA A 70 1.09 3.40 2.91
CA ALA A 70 0.31 3.65 4.11
C ALA A 70 1.18 4.24 5.25
N GLN A 71 2.40 3.70 5.46
CA GLN A 71 3.35 4.24 6.44
C GLN A 71 3.71 5.70 6.15
N LEU A 72 4.01 6.03 4.88
CA LEU A 72 4.26 7.41 4.46
C LEU A 72 3.03 8.31 4.66
N GLY A 73 1.82 7.79 4.48
CA GLY A 73 0.58 8.50 4.75
C GLY A 73 0.37 8.84 6.22
N PHE A 74 0.66 7.90 7.14
CA PHE A 74 0.61 8.17 8.57
C PHE A 74 1.61 9.27 8.97
N LEU A 75 2.86 9.17 8.48
CA LEU A 75 3.90 10.16 8.76
C LEU A 75 3.57 11.54 8.22
N GLU A 76 3.06 11.64 6.99
CA GLU A 76 2.68 12.93 6.41
C GLU A 76 1.54 13.58 7.21
N LYS A 77 0.50 12.80 7.54
CA LYS A 77 -0.63 13.32 8.32
C LYS A 77 -0.19 13.81 9.70
N LEU A 78 0.67 13.06 10.39
CA LEU A 78 1.24 13.49 11.67
C LEU A 78 2.11 14.74 11.53
N THR A 79 2.96 14.78 10.51
CA THR A 79 3.82 15.94 10.25
C THR A 79 2.98 17.18 10.00
N PHE A 80 1.89 17.07 9.23
CA PHE A 80 0.99 18.20 8.96
C PHE A 80 0.28 18.70 10.22
N LEU A 81 -0.19 17.79 11.08
CA LEU A 81 -0.87 18.15 12.33
C LEU A 81 0.06 18.74 13.40
N GLN A 82 1.33 18.33 13.39
CA GLN A 82 2.34 18.76 14.38
C GLN A 82 3.15 19.98 13.91
N SER A 83 3.24 20.23 12.60
CA SER A 83 4.02 21.33 12.05
C SER A 83 3.29 22.68 12.17
N PRO A 84 4.04 23.80 12.27
CA PRO A 84 3.47 25.14 12.13
C PRO A 84 2.78 25.31 10.76
N PRO A 85 1.69 26.08 10.65
CA PRO A 85 1.02 26.87 11.69
C PRO A 85 -0.06 26.09 12.48
N ALA A 86 -0.37 24.85 12.09
CA ALA A 86 -1.51 24.10 12.64
C ALA A 86 -1.32 23.75 14.12
N ARG A 87 -0.18 23.11 14.48
CA ARG A 87 0.16 22.63 15.85
C ARG A 87 -1.06 22.10 16.62
N LEU A 88 -1.88 21.30 15.94
CA LEU A 88 -3.15 20.78 16.48
C LEU A 88 -2.91 19.57 17.39
N VAL A 89 -1.80 18.85 17.19
CA VAL A 89 -1.48 17.62 17.91
C VAL A 89 -0.10 17.75 18.56
N GLY A 90 -0.02 17.39 19.84
CA GLY A 90 1.26 17.29 20.55
C GLY A 90 2.06 16.06 20.10
N LYS A 91 3.39 16.15 20.09
CA LYS A 91 4.29 15.04 19.70
C LYS A 91 4.03 13.74 20.48
N TYR A 92 3.62 13.87 21.73
CA TYR A 92 3.27 12.76 22.63
C TYR A 92 1.79 12.81 23.07
N GLY A 93 0.94 13.50 22.30
CA GLY A 93 -0.50 13.50 22.55
C GLY A 93 -1.11 12.12 22.27
N ALA A 94 -2.26 11.85 22.89
CA ALA A 94 -2.97 10.57 22.72
C ALA A 94 -3.24 10.25 21.24
N GLU A 95 -3.61 11.25 20.44
CA GLU A 95 -3.83 11.10 19.00
C GLU A 95 -2.55 10.68 18.24
N ALA A 96 -1.40 11.27 18.56
CA ALA A 96 -0.13 10.93 17.92
C ALA A 96 0.32 9.51 18.29
N LEU A 97 0.14 9.11 19.55
CA LEU A 97 0.44 7.75 20.00
C LEU A 97 -0.46 6.72 19.33
N LEU A 98 -1.77 7.01 19.20
CA LEU A 98 -2.72 6.12 18.53
C LEU A 98 -2.37 5.92 17.05
N ILE A 99 -2.02 7.00 16.34
CA ILE A 99 -1.63 6.91 14.93
C ILE A 99 -0.32 6.09 14.78
N ASN A 100 0.69 6.34 15.63
CA ASN A 100 1.94 5.57 15.61
C ASN A 100 1.70 4.08 15.92
N PHE A 101 0.88 3.78 16.93
CA PHE A 101 0.53 2.40 17.26
C PHE A 101 -0.18 1.70 16.09
N THR A 102 -1.10 2.41 15.43
CA THR A 102 -1.80 1.90 14.24
C THR A 102 -0.83 1.66 13.08
N ALA A 103 0.12 2.57 12.85
CA ALA A 103 1.16 2.43 11.83
C ALA A 103 2.00 1.17 12.05
N VAL A 104 2.41 0.92 13.30
CA VAL A 104 3.13 -0.31 13.69
C VAL A 104 2.27 -1.56 13.48
N ILE A 105 0.99 -1.56 13.87
CA ILE A 105 0.09 -2.70 13.63
C ILE A 105 -0.02 -3.00 12.14
N VAL A 106 -0.22 -1.97 11.30
CA VAL A 106 -0.31 -2.14 9.85
C VAL A 106 0.98 -2.71 9.26
N LEU A 107 2.14 -2.28 9.77
CA LEU A 107 3.44 -2.81 9.34
C LEU A 107 3.59 -4.29 9.74
N LEU A 108 3.30 -4.63 11.00
CA LEU A 108 3.38 -6.01 11.49
C LEU A 108 2.41 -6.94 10.75
N LEU A 109 1.19 -6.47 10.48
CA LEU A 109 0.22 -7.18 9.65
C LEU A 109 0.76 -7.41 8.23
N GLY A 110 1.35 -6.37 7.61
CA GLY A 110 1.97 -6.48 6.29
C GLY A 110 3.07 -7.55 6.26
N ILE A 111 3.97 -7.55 7.25
CA ILE A 111 5.03 -8.55 7.39
C ILE A 111 4.44 -9.95 7.57
N ALA A 112 3.44 -10.11 8.43
CA ALA A 112 2.79 -11.39 8.68
C ALA A 112 2.14 -11.96 7.41
N VAL A 113 1.47 -11.12 6.61
CA VAL A 113 0.88 -11.53 5.32
C VAL A 113 1.97 -11.98 4.35
N VAL A 114 3.07 -11.24 4.22
CA VAL A 114 4.19 -11.62 3.34
C VAL A 114 4.75 -12.98 3.74
N ILE A 115 5.05 -13.19 5.02
CA ILE A 115 5.57 -14.47 5.52
C ILE A 115 4.58 -15.60 5.25
N ALA A 116 3.29 -15.39 5.54
CA ALA A 116 2.26 -16.40 5.31
C ALA A 116 2.15 -16.79 3.83
N THR A 117 2.19 -15.81 2.92
CA THR A 117 2.11 -16.08 1.47
C THR A 117 3.32 -16.84 0.94
N VAL A 118 4.54 -16.45 1.33
CA VAL A 118 5.78 -17.12 0.88
C VAL A 118 5.86 -18.54 1.44
N ASN A 119 5.51 -18.74 2.71
CA ASN A 119 5.51 -20.06 3.33
C ASN A 119 4.44 -20.98 2.71
N ALA A 120 3.25 -20.45 2.40
CA ALA A 120 2.19 -21.22 1.74
C ALA A 120 2.63 -21.75 0.38
N ASP A 121 3.35 -20.95 -0.41
CA ASP A 121 3.92 -21.40 -1.67
C ASP A 121 4.97 -22.49 -1.45
N SER A 122 5.92 -22.28 -0.51
CA SER A 122 6.97 -23.28 -0.23
C SER A 122 6.40 -24.65 0.15
N THR A 123 5.31 -24.69 0.91
CA THR A 123 4.64 -25.93 1.35
C THR A 123 4.02 -26.68 0.16
N ARG A 124 3.49 -25.95 -0.83
CA ARG A 124 2.88 -26.54 -2.02
C ARG A 124 3.90 -27.18 -2.96
N TYR A 125 5.13 -26.67 -3.00
CA TYR A 125 6.21 -27.27 -3.81
C TYR A 125 6.81 -28.52 -3.17
N THR A 126 6.79 -28.65 -1.83
CA THR A 126 7.34 -29.83 -1.13
C THR A 126 6.38 -31.01 -1.01
N ALA A 127 5.09 -30.81 -1.30
CA ALA A 127 4.04 -31.81 -1.15
C ALA A 127 3.64 -32.51 -2.48
N MET A 128 4.33 -32.21 -3.58
CA MET A 128 4.20 -32.87 -4.90
C MET A 128 5.44 -33.71 -5.19
#